data_AF-A0A7S1L497-F1
#
_entry.id   AF-A0A7S1L497-F1
#
_cell.length_a   1.000
_cell.length_b   1.000
_cell.length_c   1.000
_cell.angle_alpha   90.00
_cell.angle_beta   90.00
_cell.angle_gamma   90.00
#
_symmetry.space_group_name_H-M   'P 1'
#
loop_
_entity.id
_entity.type
_entity.pdbx_description
1 polymer ?
#
loop_
_entity_poly.entity_id
_entity_poly.type
_entity_poly.pdbx_seq_one_letter_code
_entity_poly.pdbx_strand_id
1 'polypeptide(L)'
;QRLGDWRVLAERADRCKEEVAIALVGKYTGNPDAYASVVKALQHAAMEAGLKLSLAWVDSSALEPNSQQVDAGRYEAAWKALRSAEGVLVPGGFGNRGVEGKVAAAGYCRANAVPYLGICVGLQTAVIE
;
A
#
# COMPACT_ATOMS: atom_id res chain seq x y z
N GLN A 1 7.39 30.57 5.92
CA GLN A 1 6.36 29.77 6.63
C GLN A 1 6.26 30.30 8.06
N ARG A 2 5.05 30.50 8.59
CA ARG A 2 4.85 31.04 9.95
C ARG A 2 4.78 29.87 10.95
N LEU A 3 5.31 30.04 12.16
CA LEU A 3 5.26 29.04 13.24
C LEU A 3 3.84 28.56 13.57
N GLY A 4 2.83 29.40 13.35
CA GLY A 4 1.42 29.05 13.57
C GLY A 4 0.95 27.90 12.69
N ASP A 5 1.36 27.87 11.42
CA ASP A 5 0.92 26.85 10.46
C ASP A 5 1.43 25.46 10.86
N TRP A 6 2.69 25.40 11.32
CA TRP A 6 3.32 24.18 11.82
C TRP A 6 2.69 23.66 13.11
N ARG A 7 2.25 24.55 14.01
CA ARG A 7 1.52 24.16 15.22
C ARG A 7 0.17 23.51 14.89
N VAL A 8 -0.60 24.14 14.01
CA VAL A 8 -1.91 23.60 13.59
C VAL A 8 -1.74 22.23 12.95
N LEU A 9 -0.71 22.05 12.11
CA LEU A 9 -0.42 20.77 11.48
C LEU A 9 -0.08 19.67 12.50
N ALA A 10 0.80 19.98 13.45
CA ALA A 10 1.17 19.05 14.51
C ALA A 10 -0.03 18.64 15.37
N GLU A 11 -0.86 19.61 15.78
CA GLU A 11 -2.08 19.32 16.53
C GLU A 11 -3.09 18.47 15.74
N ARG A 12 -3.21 18.67 14.42
CA ARG A 12 -4.06 17.82 13.59
C ARG A 12 -3.55 16.38 13.54
N ALA A 13 -2.24 16.20 13.35
CA ALA A 13 -1.62 14.88 13.34
C ALA A 13 -1.86 14.13 14.65
N ASP A 14 -1.78 14.81 15.80
CA ASP A 14 -1.97 14.20 17.12
C ASP A 14 -3.44 13.89 17.46
N ARG A 15 -4.40 14.61 16.85
CA ARG A 15 -5.83 14.46 17.17
C ARG A 15 -6.55 13.38 16.37
N CYS A 16 -5.98 12.89 15.26
CA CYS A 16 -6.60 11.87 14.42
C CYS A 16 -6.62 10.50 15.13
N LYS A 17 -7.81 10.02 15.50
CA LYS A 17 -7.98 8.74 16.24
C LYS A 17 -8.52 7.60 15.38
N GLU A 18 -9.38 7.92 14.43
CA GLU A 18 -9.92 6.93 13.50
C GLU A 18 -8.83 6.56 12.49
N GLU A 19 -8.67 5.26 12.24
CA GLU A 19 -7.63 4.75 11.36
C GLU A 19 -8.22 4.37 9.99
N VAL A 20 -7.41 4.55 8.94
CA VAL A 20 -7.69 4.00 7.61
C VAL A 20 -6.59 3.01 7.24
N ALA A 21 -6.99 1.77 6.93
CA ALA A 21 -6.08 0.69 6.61
C ALA A 21 -5.77 0.67 5.10
N ILE A 22 -4.53 0.98 4.73
CA ILE A 22 -4.06 0.93 3.33
C ILE A 22 -2.97 -0.13 3.19
N ALA A 23 -3.14 -1.04 2.23
CA ALA A 23 -2.09 -1.99 1.86
C ALA A 23 -1.16 -1.38 0.81
N LEU A 24 0.14 -1.33 1.09
CA LEU A 24 1.17 -0.97 0.13
C LEU A 24 1.85 -2.24 -0.39
N VAL A 25 1.57 -2.58 -1.64
CA VAL A 25 2.08 -3.81 -2.28
C VAL A 25 3.37 -3.52 -3.03
N GLY A 26 4.50 -3.78 -2.37
CA GLY A 26 5.83 -3.35 -2.81
C GLY A 26 6.85 -4.48 -2.90
N LYS A 27 7.96 -4.19 -3.57
CA LYS A 27 9.10 -5.09 -3.75
C LYS A 27 10.09 -5.05 -2.57
N TYR A 28 10.08 -3.94 -1.82
CA TYR A 28 11.06 -3.59 -0.79
C TYR A 28 10.39 -3.33 0.57
N THR A 29 9.57 -4.25 1.05
CA THR A 29 8.88 -4.10 2.34
C THR A 29 9.83 -4.00 3.54
N GLY A 30 11.04 -4.56 3.43
CA GLY A 30 12.09 -4.45 4.45
C GLY A 30 12.89 -3.14 4.43
N ASN A 31 12.68 -2.26 3.44
CA ASN A 31 13.32 -0.94 3.39
C ASN A 31 12.23 0.14 3.20
N PRO A 32 11.69 0.69 4.30
CA PRO A 32 10.64 1.71 4.26
C PRO A 32 11.02 2.96 3.47
N ASP A 33 12.32 3.30 3.43
CA ASP A 33 12.82 4.51 2.76
C ASP A 33 12.63 4.44 1.24
N ALA A 34 12.57 3.23 0.66
CA ALA A 34 12.26 3.05 -0.76
C ALA A 34 10.88 3.60 -1.16
N TYR A 35 10.00 3.80 -0.17
CA TYR A 35 8.64 4.31 -0.37
C TYR A 35 8.37 5.58 0.44
N ALA A 36 9.40 6.25 0.97
CA ALA A 36 9.25 7.41 1.86
C ALA A 36 8.34 8.50 1.29
N SER A 37 8.50 8.85 0.01
CA SER A 37 7.68 9.87 -0.65
C SER A 37 6.20 9.47 -0.75
N VAL A 38 5.93 8.21 -1.07
CA VAL A 38 4.56 7.65 -1.15
C VAL A 38 3.91 7.61 0.23
N VAL A 39 4.64 7.12 1.24
CA VAL A 39 4.15 7.07 2.62
C VAL A 39 3.85 8.48 3.14
N LYS A 40 4.70 9.47 2.88
CA LYS A 40 4.47 10.86 3.28
C LYS A 40 3.25 11.46 2.58
N ALA A 41 3.06 11.21 1.28
CA ALA A 41 1.88 11.65 0.56
C ALA A 41 0.59 11.05 1.15
N LEU A 42 0.58 9.76 1.46
CA LEU A 42 -0.54 9.11 2.13
C LEU A 42 -0.80 9.68 3.54
N GLN A 43 0.25 9.94 4.32
CA GLN A 43 0.13 10.58 5.64
C GLN A 43 -0.51 11.97 5.54
N HIS A 44 -0.12 12.77 4.55
CA HIS A 44 -0.70 14.08 4.32
C HIS A 44 -2.18 13.98 3.92
N ALA A 45 -2.53 13.05 3.02
CA ALA A 45 -3.91 12.84 2.60
C ALA A 45 -4.81 12.35 3.75
N ALA A 46 -4.33 11.38 4.55
CA ALA A 46 -5.05 10.88 5.71
C ALA A 46 -5.29 11.98 6.75
N MET A 47 -4.26 12.77 7.06
CA MET A 47 -4.39 13.90 8.00
C MET A 47 -5.38 14.96 7.53
N GLU A 48 -5.43 15.27 6.23
CA GLU A 48 -6.43 16.20 5.68
C GLU A 48 -7.85 15.61 5.75
N ALA A 49 -7.99 14.29 5.62
CA ALA A 49 -9.26 13.58 5.83
C ALA A 49 -9.62 13.39 7.32
N GLY A 50 -8.78 13.84 8.27
CA GLY A 50 -9.00 13.64 9.71
C GLY A 50 -8.76 12.20 10.18
N LEU A 51 -8.07 11.39 9.38
CA LEU A 51 -7.80 9.97 9.62
C LEU A 51 -6.31 9.75 9.92
N LYS A 52 -6.03 8.69 10.68
CA LYS A 52 -4.67 8.20 10.92
C LYS A 52 -4.37 7.06 9.96
N LEU A 53 -3.31 7.21 9.18
CA LEU A 53 -2.88 6.16 8.24
C LEU A 53 -2.36 4.92 9.00
N SER A 54 -2.98 3.78 8.76
CA SER A 54 -2.48 2.46 9.17
C SER A 54 -2.01 1.72 7.91
N LEU A 55 -0.71 1.49 7.79
CA LEU A 55 -0.11 0.95 6.56
C LEU A 55 0.24 -0.52 6.73
N ALA A 56 -0.36 -1.38 5.91
CA ALA A 56 -0.02 -2.79 5.79
C ALA A 56 1.02 -2.98 4.67
N TRP A 57 2.23 -3.41 5.03
CA TRP A 57 3.28 -3.70 4.07
C TRP A 57 3.09 -5.10 3.49
N VAL A 58 2.87 -5.18 2.19
CA VAL A 58 2.65 -6.45 1.49
C VAL A 58 3.76 -6.66 0.47
N ASP A 59 4.51 -7.75 0.60
CA ASP A 59 5.54 -8.10 -0.36
C ASP A 59 4.88 -8.64 -1.62
N SER A 60 5.07 -7.96 -2.75
CA SER A 60 4.49 -8.36 -4.02
C SER A 60 4.91 -9.77 -4.44
N SER A 61 6.13 -10.21 -4.12
CA SER A 61 6.58 -11.57 -4.45
C SER A 61 5.82 -12.65 -3.68
N ALA A 62 5.37 -12.35 -2.46
CA ALA A 62 4.59 -13.27 -1.65
C ALA A 62 3.16 -13.46 -2.17
N LEU A 63 2.68 -12.60 -3.08
CA LEU A 63 1.37 -12.73 -3.72
C LEU A 63 1.43 -13.51 -5.04
N GLU A 64 2.62 -13.86 -5.53
CA GLU A 64 2.78 -14.64 -6.76
C GLU A 64 2.17 -16.05 -6.62
N PRO A 65 1.63 -16.65 -7.69
CA PRO A 65 0.99 -17.97 -7.62
C PRO A 65 1.92 -19.11 -7.15
N ASN A 66 3.19 -19.04 -7.51
CA ASN A 66 4.22 -20.01 -7.10
C ASN A 66 4.55 -19.90 -5.59
N SER A 67 4.33 -18.74 -4.97
CA SER A 67 4.71 -18.51 -3.57
C SER A 67 3.93 -19.38 -2.60
N GLN A 68 2.70 -19.80 -2.94
CA GLN A 68 1.94 -20.73 -2.12
C GLN A 68 2.65 -22.10 -1.96
N GLN A 69 3.36 -22.56 -2.99
CA GLN A 69 4.08 -23.84 -2.98
C GLN A 69 5.44 -23.73 -2.29
N VAL A 70 6.09 -22.56 -2.41
CA VAL A 70 7.40 -22.29 -1.82
C VAL A 70 7.28 -22.02 -0.32
N ASP A 71 6.30 -21.20 0.08
CA ASP A 71 6.07 -20.80 1.46
C ASP A 71 4.59 -20.40 1.66
N ALA A 72 3.76 -21.40 1.99
CA ALA A 72 2.34 -21.21 2.20
C ALA A 72 2.03 -20.21 3.33
N GLY A 73 2.84 -20.20 4.40
CA GLY A 73 2.64 -19.30 5.54
C GLY A 73 2.85 -17.83 5.15
N ARG A 74 3.91 -17.55 4.40
CA ARG A 74 4.19 -16.21 3.87
C ARG A 74 3.13 -15.77 2.86
N TYR A 75 2.69 -16.67 1.99
CA TYR A 75 1.63 -16.40 1.02
C TYR A 75 0.30 -16.03 1.72
N GLU A 76 -0.13 -16.84 2.68
CA GLU A 76 -1.37 -16.60 3.44
C GLU A 76 -1.31 -15.30 4.24
N ALA A 77 -0.17 -15.02 4.90
CA ALA A 77 0.03 -13.78 5.64
C ALA A 77 -0.06 -12.54 4.74
N ALA A 78 0.55 -12.58 3.55
CA ALA A 78 0.50 -11.49 2.58
C ALA A 78 -0.93 -11.24 2.07
N TRP A 79 -1.65 -12.31 1.71
CA TRP A 79 -3.05 -12.19 1.29
C TRP A 79 -3.97 -11.74 2.41
N LYS A 80 -3.75 -12.19 3.65
CA LYS A 80 -4.52 -11.74 4.81
C LYS A 80 -4.35 -10.24 5.03
N ALA A 81 -3.11 -9.74 4.99
CA ALA A 81 -2.82 -8.32 5.13
C ALA A 81 -3.47 -7.47 4.01
N LEU A 82 -3.41 -7.95 2.77
CA LEU A 82 -4.04 -7.28 1.62
C LEU A 82 -5.57 -7.25 1.77
N ARG A 83 -6.20 -8.35 2.16
CA ARG A 83 -7.66 -8.46 2.30
C ARG A 83 -8.22 -7.68 3.48
N SER A 84 -7.40 -7.41 4.50
CA SER A 84 -7.80 -6.59 5.66
C SER A 84 -7.74 -5.08 5.39
N ALA A 85 -7.19 -4.65 4.25
CA ALA A 85 -7.08 -3.23 3.91
C ALA A 85 -8.35 -2.70 3.24
N GLU A 86 -8.66 -1.43 3.52
CA GLU A 86 -9.77 -0.67 2.93
C GLU A 86 -9.40 -0.06 1.57
N GLY A 87 -8.11 -0.02 1.25
CA GLY A 87 -7.59 0.39 -0.05
C GLY A 87 -6.21 -0.19 -0.32
N VAL A 88 -5.87 -0.33 -1.60
CA VAL A 88 -4.60 -0.89 -2.04
C VAL A 88 -3.84 0.12 -2.90
N LEU A 89 -2.57 0.35 -2.57
CA LEU A 89 -1.64 1.14 -3.37
C LEU A 89 -0.52 0.24 -3.91
N VAL A 90 -0.37 0.25 -5.23
CA VAL A 90 0.75 -0.41 -5.91
C VAL A 90 1.68 0.67 -6.47
N PRO A 91 2.87 0.87 -5.85
CA PRO A 91 3.83 1.83 -6.34
C PRO A 91 4.60 1.30 -7.55
N GLY A 92 5.40 2.19 -8.14
CA GLY A 92 6.36 1.84 -9.18
C GLY A 92 7.31 0.73 -8.75
N GLY A 93 7.96 0.11 -9.73
CA GLY A 93 8.96 -0.92 -9.49
C GLY A 93 9.92 -1.02 -10.66
N PHE A 94 10.95 -1.83 -10.49
CA PHE A 94 11.93 -2.11 -11.54
C PHE A 94 12.25 -3.60 -11.59
N GLY A 95 12.46 -4.11 -12.82
CA GLY A 95 12.67 -5.53 -13.10
C GLY A 95 11.39 -6.38 -12.96
N ASN A 96 11.53 -7.68 -13.20
CA ASN A 96 10.38 -8.59 -13.35
C ASN A 96 9.87 -9.17 -12.03
N ARG A 97 10.70 -9.17 -10.97
CA ARG A 97 10.33 -9.74 -9.67
C ARG A 97 9.11 -9.04 -9.06
N GLY A 98 8.10 -9.81 -8.66
CA GLY A 98 6.91 -9.30 -7.99
C GLY A 98 5.87 -8.70 -8.91
N VAL A 99 6.04 -8.77 -10.24
CA VAL A 99 5.07 -8.20 -11.19
C VAL A 99 3.78 -9.00 -11.18
N GLU A 100 3.87 -10.34 -11.23
CA GLU A 100 2.71 -11.24 -11.22
C GLU A 100 1.89 -11.10 -9.94
N GLY A 101 2.56 -10.90 -8.80
CA GLY A 101 1.87 -10.65 -7.53
C GLY A 101 1.19 -9.28 -7.48
N LYS A 102 1.73 -8.26 -8.15
CA LYS A 102 1.06 -6.96 -8.33
C LYS A 102 -0.17 -7.07 -9.23
N VAL A 103 -0.09 -7.86 -10.31
CA VAL A 103 -1.26 -8.18 -11.17
C VAL A 103 -2.33 -8.91 -10.36
N ALA A 104 -1.94 -9.89 -9.55
CA ALA A 104 -2.88 -10.60 -8.66
C ALA A 104 -3.56 -9.67 -7.65
N ALA A 105 -2.81 -8.71 -7.07
CA ALA A 105 -3.36 -7.68 -6.19
C ALA A 105 -4.37 -6.78 -6.92
N ALA A 106 -4.06 -6.32 -8.14
CA ALA A 106 -4.97 -5.51 -8.94
C ALA A 106 -6.27 -6.26 -9.27
N GLY A 107 -6.18 -7.53 -9.69
CA GLY A 107 -7.35 -8.36 -10.00
C GLY A 107 -8.21 -8.64 -8.78
N TYR A 108 -7.61 -8.86 -7.61
CA TYR A 108 -8.37 -8.93 -6.36
C TYR A 108 -9.15 -7.63 -6.11
N CYS A 109 -8.52 -6.48 -6.28
CA CYS A 109 -9.17 -5.19 -6.05
C CYS A 109 -10.37 -4.98 -6.99
N ARG A 110 -10.20 -5.29 -8.28
CA ARG A 110 -11.28 -5.20 -9.27
C ARG A 110 -12.43 -6.16 -8.93
N ALA A 111 -12.13 -7.42 -8.63
CA ALA A 111 -13.14 -8.45 -8.38
C ALA A 111 -13.93 -8.21 -7.08
N ASN A 112 -13.34 -7.52 -6.09
CA ASN A 112 -13.95 -7.29 -4.78
C ASN A 112 -14.33 -5.83 -4.53
N ALA A 113 -14.28 -4.98 -5.56
CA ALA A 113 -14.56 -3.54 -5.48
C ALA A 113 -13.75 -2.80 -4.39
N VAL A 114 -12.49 -3.22 -4.17
CA VAL A 114 -11.58 -2.54 -3.25
C VAL A 114 -10.90 -1.38 -3.98
N PRO A 115 -10.90 -0.14 -3.43
CA PRO A 115 -10.21 0.99 -4.01
C PRO A 115 -8.73 0.70 -4.31
N TYR A 116 -8.29 1.02 -5.52
CA TYR A 116 -6.95 0.74 -6.01
C TYR A 116 -6.28 2.01 -6.57
N LEU A 117 -5.03 2.26 -6.18
CA LEU A 117 -4.19 3.31 -6.76
C LEU A 117 -2.89 2.70 -7.31
N GLY A 118 -2.78 2.65 -8.63
CA GLY A 118 -1.58 2.20 -9.33
C GLY A 118 -0.69 3.37 -9.77
N ILE A 119 0.57 3.38 -9.35
CA ILE A 119 1.56 4.41 -9.74
C ILE A 119 2.58 3.79 -10.71
N CYS A 120 2.73 4.37 -11.90
CA CYS A 120 3.68 3.92 -12.92
C CYS A 120 3.47 2.43 -13.27
N VAL A 121 4.35 1.53 -12.85
CA VAL A 121 4.18 0.08 -13.03
C VAL A 121 2.88 -0.43 -12.40
N GLY A 122 2.42 0.16 -11.29
CA GLY A 122 1.13 -0.22 -10.70
C GLY A 122 -0.07 0.06 -11.61
N LEU A 123 0.01 1.07 -12.49
CA LEU A 123 -1.00 1.30 -13.51
C LEU A 123 -0.88 0.25 -14.63
N GLN A 124 0.35 -0.07 -15.05
CA GLN A 124 0.60 -1.09 -16.07
C GLN A 124 0.06 -2.45 -15.62
N THR A 125 0.28 -2.85 -14.37
CA THR A 125 -0.22 -4.13 -13.84
C THR A 125 -1.74 -4.17 -13.74
N ALA A 126 -2.40 -3.03 -13.55
CA ALA A 126 -3.86 -2.95 -13.53
C ALA A 126 -4.49 -3.04 -14.93
N VAL A 127 -3.73 -2.73 -16.00
CA VAL A 127 -4.17 -2.87 -17.39
C VAL A 127 -3.88 -4.27 -17.95
N ILE A 128 -2.85 -4.94 -17.42
CA ILE A 128 -2.50 -6.32 -17.80
C ILE A 128 -3.49 -7.33 -17.25
N GLU A 129 -4.07 -7.05 -16.09
CA GLU A 129 -5.13 -7.85 -15.48
C GLU A 129 -6.38 -7.94 -16.39
#